data_AF-A0A6H0Y3S4-F1
#
_entry.id   AF-A0A6H0Y3S4-F1
#
_cell.length_a   1.000
_cell.length_b   1.000
_cell.length_c   1.000
_cell.angle_alpha   90.00
_cell.angle_beta   90.00
_cell.angle_gamma   90.00
#
_symmetry.space_group_name_H-M   'P 1'
#
loop_
_entity.id
_entity.type
_entity.pdbx_description
1 polymer ?
#
loop_
_entity_poly.entity_id
_entity_poly.type
_entity_poly.pdbx_seq_one_letter_code
_entity_poly.pdbx_strand_id
1 'polypeptide(L)'
;MTPEAQVALTSLYRKHDFSKLEQDFAAAIQTITNSVADINDRLVLRRDNIERQKTRRRKNAQNAGDDEDELESAQQEEETQASLQAFKEKIEGMTKRMDHSVRKIIDGQQELMHTKGALEDAAAYARQNASTQAATQTRRTQEQSDRELDQDGDEDMGDDTVTPQGTEYPDIDPTDPGTATQNITGPSIYFKDRAAEWSQRYQDRPLVDRYGAHKEYMDFRTILHGAQFPDDSVDLPPAERWFDEGALARPGMTQRVEDDDDEDIQISRATTSTKCPITLREFVEPLTSRKCAHTFEAQPIREMIRSSQSRLGGKPGRGGTITGGRPAVRCPVASCSQMLEEVDLYTDVPIVRKIRRLQQRDQELAAEERHDHEVIDDDDDDDGPEIDELERDDVVSSIRPVKREAVSSSRR
;
A
#
# COMPACT_ATOMS: atom_id res chain seq x y z
N MET A 1 2.75 -33.51 23.45
CA MET A 1 3.74 -32.76 22.63
C MET A 1 4.97 -32.48 23.48
N THR A 2 6.19 -32.68 22.97
CA THR A 2 7.42 -32.51 23.78
C THR A 2 7.76 -31.02 23.99
N PRO A 3 8.38 -30.64 25.14
CA PRO A 3 8.83 -29.26 25.39
C PRO A 3 9.82 -28.76 24.33
N GLU A 4 10.63 -29.64 23.76
CA GLU A 4 11.54 -29.34 22.64
C GLU A 4 10.79 -28.85 21.39
N ALA A 5 9.65 -29.45 21.07
CA ALA A 5 8.82 -29.05 19.93
C ALA A 5 8.18 -27.66 20.14
N GLN A 6 7.87 -27.29 21.39
CA GLN A 6 7.37 -25.95 21.72
C GLN A 6 8.45 -24.89 21.57
N VAL A 7 9.67 -25.20 22.01
CA VAL A 7 10.85 -24.34 21.83
C VAL A 7 11.18 -24.20 20.34
N ALA A 8 11.05 -25.27 19.55
CA ALA A 8 11.24 -25.22 18.10
C ALA A 8 10.21 -24.31 17.40
N LEU A 9 8.93 -24.38 17.78
CA LEU A 9 7.90 -23.48 17.24
C LEU A 9 8.13 -22.01 17.61
N THR A 10 8.50 -21.73 18.86
CA THR A 10 8.84 -20.35 19.27
C THR A 10 10.15 -19.86 18.62
N SER A 11 11.09 -20.78 18.34
CA SER A 11 12.30 -20.48 17.58
C SER A 11 11.99 -20.14 16.12
N LEU A 12 11.08 -20.87 15.46
CA LEU A 12 10.62 -20.56 14.10
C LEU A 12 9.98 -19.17 14.04
N TYR A 13 9.09 -18.86 14.97
CA TYR A 13 8.48 -17.53 15.07
C TYR A 13 9.52 -16.41 15.20
N ARG A 14 10.58 -16.61 16.01
CA ARG A 14 11.64 -15.61 16.19
C ARG A 14 12.65 -15.55 15.04
N LYS A 15 12.80 -16.63 14.27
CA LYS A 15 13.76 -16.72 13.16
C LYS A 15 13.19 -16.19 11.85
N HIS A 16 11.88 -16.29 11.63
CA HIS A 16 11.22 -15.77 10.44
C HIS A 16 10.76 -14.33 10.68
N ASP A 17 11.70 -13.40 10.56
CA ASP A 17 11.38 -11.98 10.49
C ASP A 17 10.88 -11.62 9.08
N PHE A 18 9.60 -11.27 8.97
CA PHE A 18 8.97 -10.86 7.72
C PHE A 18 9.22 -9.39 7.39
N SER A 19 9.96 -8.64 8.22
CA SER A 19 10.20 -7.21 8.03
C SER A 19 10.79 -6.86 6.67
N LYS A 20 11.69 -7.71 6.14
CA LYS A 20 12.24 -7.49 4.79
C LYS A 20 11.15 -7.57 3.71
N LEU A 21 10.27 -8.55 3.81
CA LEU A 21 9.18 -8.72 2.83
C LEU A 21 8.13 -7.61 2.96
N GLU A 22 7.85 -7.14 4.19
CA GLU A 22 7.01 -5.95 4.42
C GLU A 22 7.62 -4.70 3.78
N GLN A 23 8.94 -4.50 3.91
CA GLN A 23 9.67 -3.41 3.24
C GLN A 23 9.63 -3.54 1.72
N ASP A 24 9.84 -4.74 1.19
CA ASP A 24 9.80 -5.01 -0.26
C ASP A 24 8.38 -4.73 -0.82
N PHE A 25 7.31 -5.10 -0.10
CA PHE A 25 5.94 -4.76 -0.48
C PHE A 25 5.68 -3.26 -0.48
N ALA A 26 6.12 -2.53 0.55
CA ALA A 26 5.98 -1.08 0.60
C ALA A 26 6.73 -0.40 -0.57
N ALA A 27 7.95 -0.84 -0.85
CA ALA A 27 8.75 -0.33 -1.97
C ALA A 27 8.12 -0.65 -3.34
N ALA A 28 7.55 -1.84 -3.50
CA ALA A 28 6.86 -2.24 -4.72
C ALA A 28 5.62 -1.37 -4.99
N ILE A 29 4.77 -1.14 -3.97
CA ILE A 29 3.61 -0.25 -4.09
C ILE A 29 4.07 1.16 -4.48
N GLN A 30 5.09 1.70 -3.82
CA GLN A 30 5.61 3.04 -4.11
C GLN A 30 6.12 3.13 -5.55
N THR A 31 6.86 2.13 -6.02
CA THR A 31 7.39 2.08 -7.39
C THR A 31 6.27 2.06 -8.42
N ILE A 32 5.27 1.18 -8.23
CA ILE A 32 4.11 1.09 -9.13
C ILE A 32 3.32 2.42 -9.13
N THR A 33 3.09 3.00 -7.95
CA THR A 33 2.39 4.29 -7.82
C THR A 33 3.14 5.41 -8.55
N ASN A 34 4.47 5.40 -8.49
CA ASN A 34 5.26 6.38 -9.20
C ASN A 34 5.19 6.16 -10.72
N SER A 35 5.38 4.94 -11.19
CA SER A 35 5.32 4.60 -12.62
C SER A 35 3.96 4.88 -13.25
N VAL A 36 2.86 4.57 -12.54
CA VAL A 36 1.50 4.86 -13.02
C VAL A 36 1.30 6.36 -13.26
N ALA A 37 1.72 7.18 -12.30
CA ALA A 37 1.61 8.62 -12.44
C ALA A 37 2.48 9.15 -13.58
N ASP A 38 3.74 8.69 -13.70
CA ASP A 38 4.64 9.18 -14.74
C ASP A 38 4.11 8.84 -16.15
N ILE A 39 3.47 7.68 -16.32
CA ILE A 39 2.87 7.28 -17.60
C ILE A 39 1.62 8.11 -17.91
N ASN A 40 0.74 8.34 -16.92
CA ASN A 40 -0.45 9.17 -17.12
C ASN A 40 -0.09 10.65 -17.33
N ASP A 41 0.92 11.17 -16.62
CA ASP A 41 1.45 12.51 -16.83
C ASP A 41 1.96 12.67 -18.28
N ARG A 42 2.65 11.66 -18.85
CA ARG A 42 3.07 11.65 -20.26
C ARG A 42 1.88 11.70 -21.24
N LEU A 43 0.77 11.05 -20.93
CA LEU A 43 -0.45 11.12 -21.75
C LEU A 43 -0.99 12.55 -21.79
N VAL A 44 -1.06 13.21 -20.63
CA VAL A 44 -1.53 14.59 -20.54
C VAL A 44 -0.60 15.52 -21.30
N LEU A 45 0.71 15.40 -21.12
CA LEU A 45 1.69 16.21 -21.87
C LEU A 45 1.53 16.03 -23.39
N ARG A 46 1.38 14.79 -23.87
CA ARG A 46 1.20 14.52 -25.31
C ARG A 46 -0.08 15.14 -25.85
N ARG A 47 -1.18 15.07 -25.09
CA ARG A 47 -2.46 15.70 -25.44
C ARG A 47 -2.32 17.22 -25.51
N ASP A 48 -1.72 17.82 -24.49
CA ASP A 48 -1.56 19.27 -24.40
C ASP A 48 -0.65 19.80 -25.53
N ASN A 49 0.40 19.06 -25.90
CA ASN A 49 1.26 19.39 -27.03
C ASN A 49 0.50 19.37 -28.37
N ILE A 50 -0.34 18.37 -28.61
CA ILE A 50 -1.18 18.30 -29.81
C ILE A 50 -2.16 19.48 -29.83
N GLU A 51 -2.78 19.83 -28.70
CA GLU A 51 -3.67 20.99 -28.61
C GLU A 51 -2.94 22.31 -28.87
N ARG A 52 -1.72 22.48 -28.33
CA ARG A 52 -0.85 23.63 -28.63
C ARG A 52 -0.48 23.68 -30.11
N GLN A 53 -0.14 22.55 -30.73
CA GLN A 53 0.18 22.50 -32.16
C GLN A 53 -1.03 22.89 -33.01
N LYS A 54 -2.23 22.38 -32.69
CA LYS A 54 -3.48 22.77 -33.37
C LYS A 54 -3.78 24.26 -33.22
N THR A 55 -3.62 24.82 -32.02
CA THR A 55 -3.86 26.25 -31.79
C THR A 55 -2.84 27.15 -32.50
N ARG A 56 -1.55 26.76 -32.55
CA ARG A 56 -0.51 27.45 -33.35
C ARG A 56 -0.84 27.40 -34.83
N ARG A 57 -1.20 26.24 -35.37
CA ARG A 57 -1.63 26.09 -36.78
C ARG A 57 -2.83 26.96 -37.10
N ARG A 58 -3.87 26.99 -36.25
CA ARG A 58 -5.04 27.87 -36.43
C ARG A 58 -4.68 29.35 -36.45
N LYS A 59 -3.76 29.80 -35.58
CA LYS A 59 -3.27 31.19 -35.58
C LYS A 59 -2.47 31.52 -36.83
N ASN A 60 -1.62 30.60 -37.29
CA ASN A 60 -0.83 30.78 -38.51
C ASN A 60 -1.70 30.79 -39.77
N ALA A 61 -2.68 29.88 -39.87
CA ALA A 61 -3.63 29.82 -40.98
C ALA A 61 -4.49 31.09 -41.09
N GLN A 62 -4.91 31.66 -39.94
CA GLN A 62 -5.60 32.97 -39.91
C GLN A 62 -4.75 34.13 -40.45
N ASN A 63 -3.41 34.01 -40.41
CA ASN A 63 -2.50 35.02 -40.93
C ASN A 63 -2.04 34.77 -42.38
N ALA A 64 -2.01 33.50 -42.85
CA ALA A 64 -1.42 33.12 -44.13
C ALA A 64 -2.42 33.07 -45.31
N GLY A 65 -3.72 32.79 -45.06
CA GLY A 65 -4.76 32.86 -46.09
C GLY A 65 -4.61 31.90 -47.28
N ASP A 66 -3.96 30.75 -47.09
CA ASP A 66 -3.73 29.72 -48.13
C ASP A 66 -4.64 28.50 -47.90
N ASP A 67 -5.42 28.12 -48.92
CA ASP A 67 -6.45 27.06 -48.87
C ASP A 67 -5.91 25.67 -49.31
N GLU A 68 -4.73 25.57 -49.94
CA GLU A 68 -4.19 24.30 -50.45
C GLU A 68 -3.58 23.40 -49.35
N ASP A 69 -3.16 23.97 -48.23
CA ASP A 69 -2.57 23.26 -47.06
C ASP A 69 -3.63 22.59 -46.14
N GLU A 70 -4.93 22.81 -46.39
CA GLU A 70 -6.01 22.39 -45.49
C GLU A 70 -6.26 20.87 -45.50
N LEU A 71 -6.11 20.21 -46.66
CA LEU A 71 -6.34 18.77 -46.81
C LEU A 71 -5.19 17.92 -46.24
N GLU A 72 -3.94 18.31 -46.45
CA GLU A 72 -2.76 17.64 -45.89
C GLU A 72 -2.71 17.83 -44.37
N SER A 73 -3.06 19.03 -43.89
CA SER A 73 -3.24 19.30 -42.46
C SER A 73 -4.33 18.44 -41.82
N ALA A 74 -5.45 18.21 -42.50
CA ALA A 74 -6.54 17.38 -41.99
C ALA A 74 -6.13 15.90 -41.86
N GLN A 75 -5.37 15.36 -42.82
CA GLN A 75 -4.83 14.00 -42.74
C GLN A 75 -3.84 13.84 -41.58
N GLN A 76 -2.92 14.80 -41.42
CA GLN A 76 -1.98 14.82 -40.30
C GLN A 76 -2.69 14.92 -38.94
N GLU A 77 -3.78 15.70 -38.87
CA GLU A 77 -4.59 15.80 -37.65
C GLU A 77 -5.32 14.49 -37.30
N GLU A 78 -5.81 13.77 -38.30
CA GLU A 78 -6.43 12.45 -38.11
C GLU A 78 -5.40 11.43 -37.62
N GLU A 79 -4.21 11.39 -38.24
CA GLU A 79 -3.14 10.47 -37.85
C GLU A 79 -2.62 10.76 -36.42
N THR A 80 -2.38 12.03 -36.09
CA THR A 80 -1.95 12.43 -34.75
C THR A 80 -3.01 12.11 -33.69
N GLN A 81 -4.30 12.28 -34.02
CA GLN A 81 -5.40 11.90 -33.15
C GLN A 81 -5.51 10.39 -32.97
N ALA A 82 -5.36 9.61 -34.05
CA ALA A 82 -5.34 8.15 -34.00
C ALA A 82 -4.16 7.62 -33.16
N SER A 83 -2.97 8.22 -33.31
CA SER A 83 -1.78 7.90 -32.53
C SER A 83 -1.97 8.22 -31.05
N LEU A 84 -2.60 9.37 -30.73
CA LEU A 84 -2.96 9.71 -29.34
C LEU A 84 -3.97 8.73 -28.76
N GLN A 85 -4.97 8.30 -29.53
CA GLN A 85 -5.96 7.32 -29.09
C GLN A 85 -5.30 5.96 -28.80
N ALA A 86 -4.47 5.45 -29.70
CA ALA A 86 -3.74 4.20 -29.49
C ALA A 86 -2.82 4.27 -28.25
N PHE A 87 -2.18 5.42 -28.04
CA PHE A 87 -1.36 5.66 -26.85
C PHE A 87 -2.20 5.69 -25.57
N LYS A 88 -3.37 6.35 -25.59
CA LYS A 88 -4.32 6.37 -24.49
C LYS A 88 -4.77 4.95 -24.11
N GLU A 89 -5.21 4.16 -25.09
CA GLU A 89 -5.65 2.77 -24.85
C GLU A 89 -4.54 1.90 -24.25
N LYS A 90 -3.30 2.06 -24.74
CA LYS A 90 -2.12 1.39 -24.17
C LYS A 90 -1.89 1.78 -22.72
N ILE A 91 -1.97 3.07 -22.40
CA ILE A 91 -1.79 3.60 -21.05
C ILE A 91 -2.90 3.12 -20.11
N GLU A 92 -4.15 3.08 -20.57
CA GLU A 92 -5.27 2.54 -19.79
C GLU A 92 -5.03 1.05 -19.47
N GLY A 93 -4.59 0.27 -20.46
CA GLY A 93 -4.23 -1.14 -20.25
C GLY A 93 -3.07 -1.34 -19.28
N MET A 94 -2.03 -0.49 -19.36
CA MET A 94 -0.92 -0.48 -18.40
C MET A 94 -1.40 -0.10 -16.99
N THR A 95 -2.23 0.93 -16.88
CA THR A 95 -2.78 1.44 -15.62
C THR A 95 -3.63 0.38 -14.91
N LYS A 96 -4.50 -0.33 -15.64
CA LYS A 96 -5.30 -1.46 -15.11
C LYS A 96 -4.41 -2.58 -14.56
N ARG A 97 -3.33 -2.95 -15.27
CA ARG A 97 -2.38 -3.98 -14.79
C ARG A 97 -1.65 -3.53 -13.53
N MET A 98 -1.27 -2.26 -13.44
CA MET A 98 -0.62 -1.69 -12.27
C MET A 98 -1.56 -1.62 -11.06
N ASP A 99 -2.82 -1.21 -11.25
CA ASP A 99 -3.85 -1.25 -10.21
C ASP A 99 -4.06 -2.66 -9.65
N HIS A 100 -4.21 -3.66 -10.53
CA HIS A 100 -4.31 -5.06 -10.12
C HIS A 100 -3.05 -5.56 -9.39
N SER A 101 -1.86 -5.07 -9.78
CA SER A 101 -0.61 -5.42 -9.10
C SER A 101 -0.54 -4.84 -7.69
N VAL A 102 -0.99 -3.60 -7.48
CA VAL A 102 -1.10 -3.01 -6.13
C VAL A 102 -2.05 -3.82 -5.25
N ARG A 103 -3.23 -4.19 -5.77
CA ARG A 103 -4.19 -5.05 -5.05
C ARG A 103 -3.56 -6.38 -4.62
N LYS A 104 -2.83 -7.05 -5.52
CA LYS A 104 -2.09 -8.29 -5.22
C LYS A 104 -1.02 -8.12 -4.13
N ILE A 105 -0.32 -6.98 -4.11
CA ILE A 105 0.68 -6.72 -3.08
C ILE A 105 0.00 -6.50 -1.72
N ILE A 106 -1.13 -5.77 -1.70
CA ILE A 106 -1.95 -5.58 -0.49
C ILE A 106 -2.46 -6.94 0.03
N ASP A 107 -2.95 -7.80 -0.86
CA ASP A 107 -3.34 -9.16 -0.49
C ASP A 107 -2.19 -9.95 0.12
N GLY A 108 -0.98 -9.83 -0.43
CA GLY A 108 0.23 -10.41 0.13
C GLY A 108 0.57 -9.86 1.52
N GLN A 109 0.40 -8.56 1.76
CA GLN A 109 0.59 -7.94 3.08
C GLN A 109 -0.41 -8.51 4.12
N GLN A 110 -1.68 -8.64 3.74
CA GLN A 110 -2.71 -9.22 4.61
C GLN A 110 -2.45 -10.72 4.86
N GLU A 111 -2.02 -11.47 3.85
CA GLU A 111 -1.63 -12.87 4.01
C GLU A 111 -0.46 -13.03 4.99
N LEU A 112 0.56 -12.17 4.92
CA LEU A 112 1.65 -12.18 5.91
C LEU A 112 1.17 -11.87 7.33
N MET A 113 0.30 -10.88 7.48
CA MET A 113 -0.27 -10.53 8.78
C MET A 113 -1.05 -11.71 9.37
N HIS A 114 -1.87 -12.38 8.56
CA HIS A 114 -2.66 -13.52 8.99
C HIS A 114 -1.84 -14.78 9.24
N THR A 115 -0.81 -15.06 8.42
CA THR A 115 0.09 -16.20 8.66
C THR A 115 0.89 -16.03 9.94
N LYS A 116 1.32 -14.80 10.27
CA LYS A 116 1.93 -14.48 11.57
C LYS A 116 0.96 -14.73 12.72
N GLY A 117 -0.28 -14.24 12.62
CA GLY A 117 -1.32 -14.49 13.63
C GLY A 117 -1.66 -15.98 13.78
N ALA A 118 -1.79 -16.72 12.69
CA ALA A 118 -2.04 -18.16 12.71
C ALA A 118 -0.89 -18.94 13.38
N LEU A 119 0.35 -18.50 13.18
CA LEU A 119 1.53 -19.09 13.83
C LEU A 119 1.52 -18.82 15.35
N GLU A 120 1.11 -17.63 15.78
CA GLU A 120 0.92 -17.28 17.19
C GLU A 120 -0.19 -18.11 17.84
N ASP A 121 -1.34 -18.23 17.17
CA ASP A 121 -2.48 -19.05 17.58
C ASP A 121 -2.06 -20.53 17.72
N ALA A 122 -1.35 -21.07 16.74
CA ALA A 122 -0.86 -22.46 16.77
C ALA A 122 0.15 -22.71 17.90
N ALA A 123 1.04 -21.75 18.18
CA ALA A 123 1.97 -21.82 19.30
C ALA A 123 1.25 -21.72 20.66
N ALA A 124 0.17 -20.93 20.76
CA ALA A 124 -0.67 -20.87 21.95
C ALA A 124 -1.45 -22.17 22.16
N TYR A 125 -2.08 -22.69 21.11
CA TYR A 125 -2.80 -23.97 21.11
C TYR A 125 -1.89 -25.15 21.51
N ALA A 126 -0.68 -25.20 20.96
CA ALA A 126 0.34 -26.20 21.32
C ALA A 126 0.73 -26.16 22.81
N ARG A 127 0.78 -24.97 23.42
CA ARG A 127 1.08 -24.81 24.86
C ARG A 127 -0.07 -25.27 25.74
N GLN A 128 -1.30 -24.85 25.42
CA GLN A 128 -2.50 -25.22 26.18
C GLN A 128 -2.75 -26.73 26.12
N ASN A 129 -2.61 -27.34 24.94
CA ASN A 129 -2.82 -28.78 24.80
C ASN A 129 -1.74 -29.62 25.48
N ALA A 130 -0.50 -29.14 25.52
CA ALA A 130 0.56 -29.83 26.27
C ALA A 130 0.30 -29.80 27.79
N SER A 131 -0.20 -28.69 28.34
CA SER A 131 -0.57 -28.64 29.77
C SER A 131 -1.73 -29.59 30.10
N THR A 132 -2.72 -29.72 29.23
CA THR A 132 -3.84 -30.65 29.43
C THR A 132 -3.42 -32.11 29.31
N GLN A 133 -2.50 -32.44 28.39
CA GLN A 133 -1.94 -33.79 28.26
C GLN A 133 -1.05 -34.16 29.46
N ALA A 134 -0.25 -33.22 29.98
CA ALA A 134 0.60 -33.46 31.15
C ALA A 134 -0.23 -33.69 32.44
N ALA A 135 -1.32 -32.94 32.62
CA ALA A 135 -2.23 -33.09 33.77
C ALA A 135 -3.03 -34.41 33.74
N THR A 136 -3.36 -34.92 32.55
CA THR A 136 -4.06 -36.21 32.39
C THR A 136 -3.12 -37.40 32.54
N GLN A 137 -1.86 -37.30 32.10
CA GLN A 137 -0.88 -38.38 32.31
C GLN A 137 -0.46 -38.53 33.77
N THR A 138 -0.24 -37.41 34.49
CA THR A 138 0.13 -37.45 35.91
C THR A 138 -0.94 -38.11 36.79
N ARG A 139 -2.23 -37.87 36.50
CA ARG A 139 -3.34 -38.57 37.17
C ARG A 139 -3.32 -40.08 36.94
N ARG A 140 -3.12 -40.53 35.70
CA ARG A 140 -3.08 -41.97 35.35
C ARG A 140 -1.93 -42.72 36.02
N THR A 141 -0.76 -42.09 36.12
CA THR A 141 0.40 -42.68 36.80
C THR A 141 0.24 -42.76 38.32
N GLN A 142 -0.49 -41.82 38.93
CA GLN A 142 -0.81 -41.88 40.36
C GLN A 142 -1.81 -43.01 40.66
N GLU A 143 -2.83 -43.19 39.81
CA GLU A 143 -3.82 -44.28 39.95
C GLU A 143 -3.23 -45.68 39.73
N GLN A 144 -2.20 -45.84 38.89
CA GLN A 144 -1.49 -47.12 38.76
C GLN A 144 -0.59 -47.42 39.96
N SER A 145 0.03 -46.39 40.55
CA SER A 145 0.88 -46.56 41.74
C SER A 145 0.08 -46.94 42.99
N ASP A 146 -1.16 -46.46 43.13
CA ASP A 146 -2.02 -46.84 44.27
C ASP A 146 -2.62 -48.25 44.12
N ARG A 147 -2.69 -48.81 42.90
CA ARG A 147 -3.17 -50.19 42.67
C ARG A 147 -2.10 -51.26 42.87
N GLU A 148 -0.81 -50.93 42.79
CA GLU A 148 0.30 -51.87 43.00
C GLU A 148 0.73 -52.00 44.48
N LEU A 149 0.21 -51.17 45.39
CA LEU A 149 0.57 -51.21 46.82
C LEU A 149 -0.36 -52.09 47.69
N ASP A 150 -1.38 -52.73 47.11
CA ASP A 150 -2.41 -53.48 47.87
C ASP A 150 -2.32 -55.01 47.66
N GLN A 151 -1.13 -55.51 47.34
CA GLN A 151 -0.89 -56.94 47.12
C GLN A 151 0.36 -57.39 47.87
N ASP A 152 0.35 -57.27 49.20
CA ASP A 152 1.05 -58.15 50.15
C ASP A 152 0.79 -57.67 51.59
N GLY A 153 -0.06 -58.38 52.35
CA GLY A 153 -0.29 -58.08 53.76
C GLY A 153 -1.47 -58.84 54.37
N ASP A 154 -1.16 -59.99 54.96
CA ASP A 154 -2.02 -60.88 55.74
C ASP A 154 -2.71 -60.21 56.95
N GLU A 155 -3.93 -60.71 57.22
CA GLU A 155 -4.72 -60.77 58.48
C GLU A 155 -4.45 -59.77 59.64
N ASP A 156 -5.46 -58.95 60.01
CA ASP A 156 -6.13 -58.98 61.34
C ASP A 156 -7.26 -57.92 61.43
N MET A 157 -8.32 -58.27 62.16
CA MET A 157 -9.52 -57.48 62.40
C MET A 157 -9.29 -56.36 63.43
N GLY A 158 -9.77 -55.13 63.16
CA GLY A 158 -10.04 -54.19 64.24
C GLY A 158 -10.13 -52.70 63.89
N ASP A 159 -11.32 -52.15 64.14
CA ASP A 159 -11.56 -50.83 64.73
C ASP A 159 -11.76 -49.59 63.82
N ASP A 160 -12.74 -48.80 64.26
CA ASP A 160 -13.39 -47.64 63.67
C ASP A 160 -12.44 -46.58 63.11
N THR A 161 -12.54 -46.30 61.81
CA THR A 161 -12.39 -44.92 61.31
C THR A 161 -13.39 -44.63 60.20
N VAL A 162 -14.23 -43.64 60.43
CA VAL A 162 -15.21 -43.09 59.49
C VAL A 162 -14.50 -42.58 58.24
N THR A 163 -14.68 -43.27 57.12
CA THR A 163 -14.39 -42.74 55.78
C THR A 163 -15.53 -41.81 55.34
N PRO A 164 -15.27 -40.52 55.05
CA PRO A 164 -16.28 -39.66 54.47
C PRO A 164 -16.53 -40.04 53.01
N GLN A 165 -17.78 -40.36 52.71
CA GLN A 165 -18.44 -40.23 51.40
C GLN A 165 -17.67 -40.73 50.17
N GLY A 166 -18.13 -41.86 49.66
CA GLY A 166 -17.94 -42.25 48.26
C GLY A 166 -18.34 -41.11 47.33
N THR A 167 -17.34 -40.51 46.69
CA THR A 167 -17.51 -39.93 45.37
C THR A 167 -17.38 -41.09 44.38
N GLU A 168 -18.50 -41.67 43.97
CA GLU A 168 -18.56 -42.47 42.74
C GLU A 168 -18.05 -41.57 41.60
N TYR A 169 -16.84 -41.83 41.12
CA TYR A 169 -16.36 -41.24 39.89
C TYR A 169 -16.96 -42.05 38.73
N PRO A 170 -17.48 -41.39 37.69
CA PRO A 170 -18.09 -42.10 36.57
C PRO A 170 -17.01 -42.95 35.88
N ASP A 171 -17.27 -44.26 35.85
CA ASP A 171 -16.54 -45.23 35.04
C ASP A 171 -16.62 -44.75 33.59
N ILE A 172 -15.48 -44.34 33.02
CA ILE A 172 -15.43 -43.85 31.64
C ILE A 172 -15.56 -45.08 30.74
N ASP A 173 -16.80 -45.44 30.41
CA ASP A 173 -17.10 -46.43 29.39
C ASP A 173 -16.51 -45.93 28.05
N PRO A 174 -15.55 -46.65 27.43
CA PRO A 174 -14.94 -46.27 26.16
C PRO A 174 -15.93 -46.10 25.00
N THR A 175 -17.21 -46.43 25.22
CA THR A 175 -18.28 -46.41 24.22
C THR A 175 -19.33 -45.33 24.47
N ASP A 176 -19.24 -44.53 25.55
CA ASP A 176 -20.20 -43.45 25.82
C ASP A 176 -19.96 -42.24 24.89
N PRO A 177 -20.92 -41.90 23.99
CA PRO A 177 -20.81 -40.77 23.08
C PRO A 177 -20.84 -39.39 23.77
N GLY A 178 -21.16 -39.33 25.08
CA GLY A 178 -21.11 -38.11 25.89
C GLY A 178 -19.70 -37.70 26.34
N THR A 179 -18.77 -38.65 26.43
CA THR A 179 -17.36 -38.46 26.78
C THR A 179 -16.47 -38.58 25.55
N ALA A 180 -16.83 -37.89 24.47
CA ALA A 180 -15.98 -37.78 23.29
C ALA A 180 -14.61 -37.23 23.70
N THR A 181 -13.58 -38.10 23.70
CA THR A 181 -12.18 -37.69 23.75
C THR A 181 -11.99 -36.62 22.70
N GLN A 182 -11.74 -35.38 23.12
CA GLN A 182 -11.52 -34.30 22.17
C GLN A 182 -10.38 -34.73 21.25
N ASN A 183 -10.66 -34.83 19.95
CA ASN A 183 -9.65 -35.12 18.95
C ASN A 183 -8.64 -33.97 19.00
N ILE A 184 -7.50 -34.22 19.65
CA ILE A 184 -6.44 -33.22 19.78
C ILE A 184 -5.80 -33.07 18.40
N THR A 185 -6.26 -32.09 17.63
CA THR A 185 -5.69 -31.72 16.33
C THR A 185 -4.21 -31.37 16.51
N GLY A 186 -3.35 -31.84 15.61
CA GLY A 186 -1.92 -31.50 15.66
C GLY A 186 -1.71 -29.99 15.42
N PRO A 187 -0.71 -29.34 16.07
CA PRO A 187 -0.46 -27.91 15.90
C PRO A 187 -0.23 -27.47 14.44
N SER A 188 0.34 -28.35 13.62
CA SER A 188 0.54 -28.10 12.19
C SER A 188 -0.76 -28.11 11.38
N ILE A 189 -1.72 -28.97 11.75
CA ILE A 189 -3.04 -29.01 11.12
C ILE A 189 -3.84 -27.80 11.59
N TYR A 190 -3.81 -27.50 12.89
CA TYR A 190 -4.43 -26.31 13.46
C TYR A 190 -3.93 -25.03 12.77
N PHE A 191 -2.63 -24.89 12.55
CA PHE A 191 -2.06 -23.78 11.78
C PHE A 191 -2.63 -23.70 10.35
N LYS A 192 -2.65 -24.82 9.62
CA LYS A 192 -3.13 -24.86 8.24
C LYS A 192 -4.62 -24.51 8.15
N ASP A 193 -5.44 -25.08 9.02
CA ASP A 193 -6.87 -24.82 9.08
C ASP A 193 -7.14 -23.35 9.37
N ARG A 194 -6.41 -22.80 10.36
CA ARG A 194 -6.51 -21.39 10.73
C ARG A 194 -6.10 -20.47 9.58
N ALA A 195 -4.96 -20.74 8.93
CA ALA A 195 -4.49 -19.97 7.80
C ALA A 195 -5.46 -20.02 6.60
N ALA A 196 -6.03 -21.21 6.32
CA ALA A 196 -7.01 -21.39 5.26
C ALA A 196 -8.33 -20.65 5.56
N GLU A 197 -8.83 -20.75 6.79
CA GLU A 197 -10.03 -20.04 7.26
C GLU A 197 -9.85 -18.52 7.12
N TRP A 198 -8.69 -17.98 7.52
CA TRP A 198 -8.38 -16.56 7.35
C TRP A 198 -8.32 -16.16 5.88
N SER A 199 -7.63 -16.95 5.06
CA SER A 199 -7.51 -16.69 3.61
C SER A 199 -8.89 -16.65 2.95
N GLN A 200 -9.75 -17.64 3.23
CA GLN A 200 -11.13 -17.67 2.73
C GLN A 200 -11.94 -16.46 3.19
N ARG A 201 -11.95 -16.19 4.50
CA ARG A 201 -12.66 -15.03 5.06
C ARG A 201 -12.22 -13.70 4.47
N TYR A 202 -10.94 -13.57 4.14
CA TYR A 202 -10.40 -12.36 3.52
C TYR A 202 -10.82 -12.27 2.04
N GLN A 203 -10.74 -13.38 1.29
CA GLN A 203 -11.15 -13.43 -0.11
C GLN A 203 -12.66 -13.23 -0.31
N ASP A 204 -13.48 -13.68 0.64
CA ASP A 204 -14.94 -13.53 0.62
C ASP A 204 -15.41 -12.08 0.86
N ARG A 205 -14.52 -11.19 1.32
CA ARG A 205 -14.86 -9.77 1.49
C ARG A 205 -14.98 -9.07 0.13
N PRO A 206 -15.95 -8.15 -0.03
CA PRO A 206 -16.04 -7.35 -1.25
C PRO A 206 -14.78 -6.48 -1.43
N LEU A 207 -14.45 -6.13 -2.67
CA LEU A 207 -13.25 -5.36 -2.99
C LEU A 207 -13.20 -4.00 -2.26
N VAL A 208 -14.36 -3.35 -2.11
CA VAL A 208 -14.47 -2.07 -1.37
C VAL A 208 -13.98 -2.22 0.07
N ASP A 209 -14.35 -3.29 0.76
CA ASP A 209 -13.93 -3.52 2.15
C ASP A 209 -12.46 -3.90 2.27
N ARG A 210 -11.91 -4.57 1.24
CA ARG A 210 -10.50 -4.99 1.20
C ARG A 210 -9.55 -3.83 0.94
N TYR A 211 -9.90 -2.97 -0.02
CA TYR A 211 -8.98 -1.98 -0.55
C TYR A 211 -9.44 -0.53 -0.34
N GLY A 212 -10.75 -0.29 -0.24
CA GLY A 212 -11.31 1.07 -0.17
C GLY A 212 -10.94 1.84 1.10
N ALA A 213 -10.63 1.15 2.20
CA ALA A 213 -10.10 1.77 3.42
C ALA A 213 -8.57 1.64 3.57
N HIS A 214 -7.90 0.97 2.62
CA HIS A 214 -6.46 0.70 2.70
C HIS A 214 -5.69 1.95 2.29
N LYS A 215 -4.88 2.51 3.22
CA LYS A 215 -4.19 3.79 3.02
C LYS A 215 -3.36 3.81 1.73
N GLU A 216 -2.59 2.76 1.50
CA GLU A 216 -1.70 2.61 0.35
C GLU A 216 -2.47 2.58 -0.97
N TYR A 217 -3.69 2.00 -0.97
CA TYR A 217 -4.56 1.98 -2.14
C TYR A 217 -5.22 3.34 -2.38
N MET A 218 -5.67 4.01 -1.30
CA MET A 218 -6.18 5.38 -1.36
C MET A 218 -5.12 6.34 -1.93
N ASP A 219 -3.88 6.25 -1.45
CA ASP A 219 -2.76 7.05 -1.93
C ASP A 219 -2.48 6.77 -3.42
N PHE A 220 -2.45 5.50 -3.81
CA PHE A 220 -2.33 5.08 -5.21
C PHE A 220 -3.41 5.70 -6.09
N ARG A 221 -4.69 5.60 -5.69
CA ARG A 221 -5.84 6.15 -6.44
C ARG A 221 -5.80 7.66 -6.51
N THR A 222 -5.41 8.33 -5.42
CA THR A 222 -5.26 9.79 -5.37
C THR A 222 -4.18 10.27 -6.33
N ILE A 223 -3.03 9.59 -6.34
CA ILE A 223 -1.91 9.92 -7.23
C ILE A 223 -2.26 9.65 -8.69
N LEU A 224 -2.88 8.51 -8.98
CA LEU A 224 -3.37 8.18 -10.32
C LEU A 224 -4.35 9.24 -10.84
N HIS A 225 -5.34 9.58 -10.01
CA HIS A 225 -6.35 10.57 -10.35
C HIS A 225 -5.72 11.94 -10.60
N GLY A 226 -4.82 12.38 -9.72
CA GLY A 226 -4.09 13.64 -9.91
C GLY A 226 -3.23 13.63 -11.17
N ALA A 227 -2.76 12.49 -11.67
CA ALA A 227 -2.04 12.37 -12.94
C ALA A 227 -2.96 12.41 -14.16
N GLN A 228 -4.17 11.85 -14.06
CA GLN A 228 -5.18 11.90 -15.12
C GLN A 228 -5.85 13.27 -15.25
N PHE A 229 -6.06 13.96 -14.12
CA PHE A 229 -6.76 15.23 -14.06
C PHE A 229 -5.91 16.29 -13.33
N PRO A 230 -4.83 16.81 -13.94
CA PRO A 230 -3.96 17.79 -13.29
C PRO A 230 -4.61 19.11 -12.90
N ASP A 231 -5.69 19.48 -13.59
CA ASP A 231 -6.44 20.71 -13.34
C ASP A 231 -7.46 20.59 -12.20
N ASP A 232 -7.56 19.42 -11.55
CA ASP A 232 -8.61 19.11 -10.57
C ASP A 232 -10.02 19.39 -11.13
N SER A 233 -10.22 19.14 -12.43
CA SER A 233 -11.51 19.35 -13.10
C SER A 233 -12.57 18.34 -12.71
N VAL A 234 -12.13 17.17 -12.24
CA VAL A 234 -12.97 16.06 -11.78
C VAL A 234 -12.55 15.77 -10.35
N ASP A 235 -13.51 15.58 -9.44
CA ASP A 235 -13.20 15.15 -8.08
C ASP A 235 -12.94 13.64 -8.03
N LEU A 236 -12.02 13.24 -7.14
CA LEU A 236 -11.74 11.82 -6.90
C LEU A 236 -13.04 11.11 -6.48
N PRO A 237 -13.53 10.11 -7.24
CA PRO A 237 -14.74 9.38 -6.86
C PRO A 237 -14.59 8.74 -5.48
N PRO A 238 -15.68 8.57 -4.71
CA PRO A 238 -15.64 7.85 -3.44
C PRO A 238 -15.20 6.39 -3.65
N ALA A 239 -14.58 5.80 -2.62
CA ALA A 239 -13.97 4.47 -2.68
C ALA A 239 -14.93 3.35 -3.16
N GLU A 240 -16.22 3.50 -2.91
CA GLU A 240 -17.27 2.56 -3.35
C GLU A 240 -17.37 2.47 -4.89
N ARG A 241 -17.02 3.53 -5.61
CA ARG A 241 -17.07 3.61 -7.08
C ARG A 241 -15.76 3.21 -7.77
N TRP A 242 -14.77 2.71 -7.02
CA TRP A 242 -13.48 2.33 -7.61
C TRP A 242 -13.46 0.93 -8.22
N PHE A 243 -14.42 0.08 -7.85
CA PHE A 243 -14.43 -1.34 -8.19
C PHE A 243 -15.65 -1.67 -9.03
N ASP A 244 -15.48 -1.70 -10.35
CA ASP A 244 -16.53 -2.10 -11.28
C ASP A 244 -16.70 -3.64 -11.35
N GLU A 245 -15.68 -4.40 -10.93
CA GLU A 245 -15.57 -5.87 -11.04
C GLU A 245 -16.54 -6.67 -10.14
N GLY A 246 -17.42 -6.01 -9.38
CA GLY A 246 -18.36 -6.65 -8.48
C GLY A 246 -19.77 -6.07 -8.50
N ALA A 247 -20.06 -5.13 -9.40
CA ALA A 247 -21.41 -4.64 -9.59
C ALA A 247 -22.24 -5.71 -10.33
N LEU A 248 -22.71 -6.72 -9.61
CA LEU A 248 -24.14 -7.00 -9.70
C LEU A 248 -24.79 -5.64 -9.44
N ALA A 249 -25.17 -4.95 -10.52
CA ALA A 249 -25.91 -3.71 -10.44
C ALA A 249 -26.97 -3.92 -9.35
N ARG A 250 -26.85 -3.17 -8.24
CA ARG A 250 -27.90 -3.18 -7.22
C ARG A 250 -29.20 -2.97 -8.00
N PRO A 251 -30.21 -3.84 -7.88
CA PRO A 251 -31.44 -3.68 -8.64
C PRO A 251 -31.98 -2.26 -8.40
N GLY A 252 -31.93 -1.41 -9.42
CA GLY A 252 -32.31 0.01 -9.33
C GLY A 252 -31.22 1.04 -9.63
N MET A 253 -29.95 0.67 -9.80
CA MET A 253 -28.93 1.58 -10.36
C MET A 253 -28.73 1.28 -11.84
N THR A 254 -29.53 1.95 -12.67
CA THR A 254 -29.24 2.06 -14.10
C THR A 254 -27.87 2.69 -14.27
N GLN A 255 -27.02 2.01 -15.04
CA GLN A 255 -25.85 2.60 -15.67
C GLN A 255 -26.34 3.79 -16.52
N ARG A 256 -26.29 5.01 -15.97
CA ARG A 256 -26.60 6.22 -16.73
C ARG A 256 -25.39 6.51 -17.60
N VAL A 257 -25.48 6.07 -18.85
CA VAL A 257 -24.77 6.66 -19.97
C VAL A 257 -25.70 7.76 -20.47
N GLU A 258 -25.57 8.98 -19.96
CA GLU A 258 -26.17 10.16 -20.59
C GLU A 258 -25.27 11.36 -20.33
N ASP A 259 -24.83 11.97 -21.43
CA ASP A 259 -24.56 13.38 -21.57
C ASP A 259 -25.58 14.21 -20.79
N ASP A 260 -25.10 15.12 -19.94
CA ASP A 260 -25.79 16.35 -19.59
C ASP A 260 -24.70 17.42 -19.51
N ASP A 261 -24.44 18.05 -20.65
CA ASP A 261 -24.04 19.46 -20.70
C ASP A 261 -25.09 20.28 -19.91
N ASP A 262 -24.63 21.36 -19.25
CA ASP A 262 -25.43 22.41 -18.58
C ASP A 262 -25.74 22.26 -17.07
N GLU A 263 -24.72 22.30 -16.21
CA GLU A 263 -24.84 22.95 -14.89
C GLU A 263 -23.65 23.90 -14.64
N ASP A 264 -23.91 25.21 -14.77
CA ASP A 264 -23.04 26.32 -14.36
C ASP A 264 -22.82 26.34 -12.84
N ILE A 265 -22.09 25.38 -12.31
CA ILE A 265 -21.40 25.54 -11.02
C ILE A 265 -20.05 26.16 -11.33
N GLN A 266 -19.94 27.47 -11.10
CA GLN A 266 -18.66 28.17 -11.05
C GLN A 266 -17.87 27.66 -9.83
N ILE A 267 -17.21 26.51 -9.97
CA ILE A 267 -16.18 26.08 -9.04
C ILE A 267 -15.02 27.04 -9.26
N SER A 268 -14.83 27.96 -8.31
CA SER A 268 -13.66 28.82 -8.27
C SER A 268 -12.41 27.94 -8.25
N ARG A 269 -11.69 27.88 -9.37
CA ARG A 269 -10.41 27.15 -9.53
C ARG A 269 -9.50 27.48 -8.35
N ALA A 270 -9.30 26.52 -7.44
CA ALA A 270 -8.37 26.67 -6.35
C ALA A 270 -6.94 26.55 -6.92
N THR A 271 -6.36 27.68 -7.32
CA THR A 271 -4.99 27.73 -7.83
C THR A 271 -4.01 27.51 -6.68
N THR A 272 -3.46 26.29 -6.60
CA THR A 272 -2.34 26.01 -5.70
C THR A 272 -1.14 26.85 -6.15
N SER A 273 -0.64 27.75 -5.29
CA SER A 273 0.51 28.60 -5.63
C SER A 273 1.78 27.76 -5.77
N THR A 274 2.58 28.04 -6.80
CA THR A 274 3.93 27.47 -6.99
C THR A 274 4.98 28.10 -6.07
N LYS A 275 4.61 29.11 -5.28
CA LYS A 275 5.52 29.87 -4.41
C LYS A 275 5.30 29.55 -2.94
N CYS A 276 6.41 29.44 -2.21
CA CYS A 276 6.40 29.21 -0.78
C CYS A 276 5.95 30.46 0.00
N PRO A 277 5.03 30.35 0.98
CA PRO A 277 4.56 31.49 1.76
C PRO A 277 5.62 32.09 2.69
N ILE A 278 6.72 31.37 2.96
CA ILE A 278 7.83 31.84 3.81
C ILE A 278 8.89 32.59 2.99
N THR A 279 9.34 31.99 1.88
CA THR A 279 10.44 32.53 1.08
C THR A 279 9.99 33.38 -0.09
N LEU A 280 8.72 33.27 -0.49
CA LEU A 280 8.15 33.83 -1.71
C LEU A 280 8.87 33.37 -2.99
N ARG A 281 9.68 32.30 -2.89
CA ARG A 281 10.39 31.65 -3.99
C ARG A 281 9.62 30.41 -4.42
N GLU A 282 9.91 29.93 -5.63
CA GLU A 282 9.41 28.65 -6.12
C GLU A 282 9.83 27.51 -5.17
N PHE A 283 8.92 26.56 -4.98
CA PHE A 283 9.18 25.38 -4.17
C PHE A 283 10.25 24.49 -4.82
N VAL A 284 11.21 24.02 -4.03
CA VAL A 284 12.18 23.01 -4.42
C VAL A 284 11.86 21.70 -3.69
N GLU A 285 11.73 21.76 -2.37
CA GLU A 285 11.31 20.65 -1.51
C GLU A 285 10.06 21.03 -0.70
N PRO A 286 8.85 20.86 -1.26
CA PRO A 286 7.62 21.19 -0.55
C PRO A 286 7.31 20.16 0.55
N LEU A 287 7.07 20.65 1.76
CA LEU A 287 6.60 19.90 2.93
C LEU A 287 5.23 20.40 3.38
N THR A 288 4.29 19.49 3.56
CA THR A 288 2.93 19.79 4.03
C THR A 288 2.81 19.41 5.51
N SER A 289 2.02 20.18 6.26
CA SER A 289 1.72 19.89 7.66
C SER A 289 0.53 18.94 7.80
N ARG A 290 0.59 18.03 8.77
CA ARG A 290 -0.56 17.18 9.17
C ARG A 290 -1.64 17.93 9.96
N LYS A 291 -1.28 19.06 10.57
CA LYS A 291 -2.19 19.87 11.42
C LYS A 291 -2.93 20.95 10.63
N CYS A 292 -2.41 21.34 9.47
CA CYS A 292 -3.03 22.34 8.59
C CYS A 292 -2.68 22.08 7.13
N ALA A 293 -3.57 22.42 6.20
CA ALA A 293 -3.40 22.25 4.76
C ALA A 293 -2.43 23.26 4.11
N HIS A 294 -1.31 23.58 4.78
CA HIS A 294 -0.30 24.50 4.27
C HIS A 294 0.99 23.78 3.92
N THR A 295 1.55 24.15 2.78
CA THR A 295 2.80 23.62 2.23
C THR A 295 3.89 24.69 2.31
N PHE A 296 5.09 24.28 2.74
CA PHE A 296 6.25 25.13 2.97
C PHE A 296 7.49 24.54 2.34
N GLU A 297 8.48 25.38 2.06
CA GLU A 297 9.81 24.90 1.66
C GLU A 297 10.51 24.24 2.85
N ALA A 298 11.18 23.10 2.62
CA ALA A 298 11.75 22.26 3.67
C ALA A 298 12.80 22.97 4.55
N GLN A 299 13.75 23.67 3.93
CA GLN A 299 14.84 24.34 4.66
C GLN A 299 14.31 25.48 5.56
N PRO A 300 13.55 26.46 5.05
CA PRO A 300 13.04 27.58 5.84
C PRO A 300 12.15 27.18 7.01
N ILE A 301 11.24 26.19 6.83
CA ILE A 301 10.35 25.80 7.92
C ILE A 301 11.11 25.07 9.03
N ARG A 302 12.07 24.19 8.68
CA ARG A 302 12.91 23.49 9.66
C ARG A 302 13.80 24.46 10.43
N GLU A 303 14.41 25.43 9.74
CA GLU A 303 15.17 26.52 10.35
C GLU A 303 14.31 27.32 11.34
N MET A 304 13.07 27.65 10.95
CA MET A 304 12.14 28.41 11.79
C MET A 304 11.69 27.62 13.02
N ILE A 305 11.47 26.31 12.89
CA ILE A 305 11.17 25.43 14.03
C ILE A 305 12.36 25.40 14.99
N ARG A 306 13.58 25.16 14.49
CA ARG A 306 14.79 25.06 15.32
C ARG A 306 15.12 26.37 16.06
N SER A 307 14.95 27.50 15.39
CA SER A 307 15.20 28.84 15.94
C SER A 307 14.08 29.36 16.85
N SER A 308 12.90 28.73 16.83
CA SER A 308 11.77 29.15 17.67
C SER A 308 12.07 29.00 19.16
N GLN A 309 11.66 30.02 19.94
CA GLN A 309 11.68 29.99 21.40
C GLN A 309 10.51 29.19 21.99
N SER A 310 9.47 28.96 21.18
CA SER A 310 8.30 28.17 21.54
C SER A 310 8.65 26.69 21.65
N ARG A 311 8.15 26.06 22.70
CA ARG A 311 8.45 24.68 23.06
C ARG A 311 7.15 23.95 23.42
N LEU A 312 6.85 22.85 22.74
CA LEU A 312 5.70 21.99 23.02
C LEU A 312 6.13 20.80 23.87
N GLY A 313 5.35 20.48 24.90
CA GLY A 313 5.55 19.31 25.75
C GLY A 313 6.84 19.34 26.56
N GLY A 314 6.86 20.06 27.69
CA GLY A 314 7.96 20.03 28.67
C GLY A 314 7.46 20.43 30.05
N LYS A 315 8.32 20.40 31.07
CA LYS A 315 7.93 20.81 32.43
C LYS A 315 7.98 22.33 32.55
N PRO A 316 6.96 22.98 33.15
CA PRO A 316 7.01 24.40 33.43
C PRO A 316 8.16 24.67 34.42
N GLY A 317 9.17 25.41 33.96
CA GLY A 317 10.26 25.88 34.78
C GLY A 317 9.90 27.17 35.52
N ARG A 318 10.77 27.58 36.43
CA ARG A 318 10.60 28.83 37.20
C ARG A 318 10.77 30.02 36.25
N GLY A 319 9.72 30.84 36.08
CA GLY A 319 9.74 32.02 35.19
C GLY A 319 9.06 31.81 33.83
N GLY A 320 8.25 30.76 33.65
CA GLY A 320 7.48 30.54 32.41
C GLY A 320 8.28 29.88 31.27
N THR A 321 9.57 29.61 31.48
CA THR A 321 10.39 28.85 30.54
C THR A 321 10.07 27.36 30.63
N ILE A 322 9.75 26.72 29.51
CA ILE A 322 9.51 25.28 29.43
C ILE A 322 10.87 24.56 29.30
N THR A 323 11.23 23.76 30.31
CA THR A 323 12.42 22.90 30.26
C THR A 323 12.07 21.53 29.69
N GLY A 324 12.82 21.09 28.68
CA GLY A 324 12.68 19.76 28.06
C GLY A 324 11.61 19.65 26.96
N GLY A 325 11.08 20.78 26.45
CA GLY A 325 10.12 20.78 25.35
C GLY A 325 10.74 20.59 23.97
N ARG A 326 9.94 20.13 23.01
CA ARG A 326 10.30 20.06 21.59
C ARG A 326 10.15 21.43 20.94
N PRO A 327 11.07 21.86 20.07
CA PRO A 327 10.94 23.12 19.33
C PRO A 327 9.67 23.10 18.48
N ALA A 328 8.91 24.19 18.49
CA ALA A 328 7.69 24.29 17.70
C ALA A 328 7.42 25.74 17.31
N VAL A 329 6.93 25.94 16.09
CA VAL A 329 6.61 27.27 15.55
C VAL A 329 5.12 27.39 15.26
N ARG A 330 4.55 28.59 15.41
CA ARG A 330 3.22 28.88 14.88
C ARG A 330 3.28 28.86 13.35
N CYS A 331 2.27 28.28 12.71
CA CYS A 331 2.13 28.29 11.25
C CYS A 331 2.35 29.72 10.70
N PRO A 332 3.29 29.91 9.74
CA PRO A 332 3.60 31.23 9.18
C PRO A 332 2.50 31.81 8.29
N VAL A 333 1.53 31.00 7.86
CA VAL A 333 0.41 31.48 7.04
C VAL A 333 -0.52 32.36 7.89
N ALA A 334 -0.76 33.58 7.41
CA ALA A 334 -1.70 34.50 8.03
C ALA A 334 -3.05 33.81 8.24
N SER A 335 -3.68 34.00 9.39
CA SER A 335 -4.88 33.31 9.91
C SER A 335 -4.69 31.91 10.52
N CYS A 336 -3.59 31.19 10.30
CA CYS A 336 -3.40 29.87 10.89
C CYS A 336 -2.75 29.93 12.28
N SER A 337 -3.39 29.37 13.30
CA SER A 337 -2.89 29.36 14.69
C SER A 337 -2.26 28.03 15.13
N GLN A 338 -2.15 27.05 14.22
CA GLN A 338 -1.61 25.73 14.54
C GLN A 338 -0.12 25.79 14.88
N MET A 339 0.29 25.01 15.89
CA MET A 339 1.68 24.86 16.28
C MET A 339 2.29 23.64 15.59
N LEU A 340 3.34 23.88 14.81
CA LEU A 340 4.01 22.91 13.96
C LEU A 340 5.30 22.41 14.60
N GLU A 341 5.45 21.09 14.69
CA GLU A 341 6.68 20.40 15.03
C GLU A 341 7.30 19.76 13.78
N GLU A 342 8.58 19.40 13.84
CA GLU A 342 9.27 18.74 12.72
C GLU A 342 8.63 17.38 12.35
N VAL A 343 8.02 16.70 13.33
CA VAL A 343 7.30 15.42 13.13
C VAL A 343 5.94 15.56 12.45
N ASP A 344 5.39 16.77 12.42
CA ASP A 344 4.10 17.05 11.77
C ASP A 344 4.25 17.32 10.28
N LEU A 345 5.48 17.56 9.81
CA LEU A 345 5.78 17.86 8.42
C LEU A 345 6.06 16.57 7.66
N TYR A 346 5.43 16.41 6.50
CA TYR A 346 5.64 15.28 5.61
C TYR A 346 5.71 15.74 4.15
N THR A 347 6.37 14.94 3.33
CA THR A 347 6.39 15.15 1.89
C THR A 347 5.11 14.61 1.28
N ASP A 348 4.27 15.51 0.78
CA ASP A 348 3.02 15.17 0.13
C ASP A 348 3.27 14.95 -1.37
N VAL A 349 3.31 13.67 -1.78
CA VAL A 349 3.66 13.27 -3.16
C VAL A 349 2.71 13.89 -4.20
N PRO A 350 1.37 13.87 -4.02
CA PRO A 350 0.44 14.61 -4.88
C PRO A 350 0.79 16.09 -5.05
N ILE A 351 1.03 16.83 -3.96
CA ILE A 351 1.35 18.26 -4.02
C ILE A 351 2.69 18.52 -4.69
N VAL A 352 3.72 17.72 -4.39
CA VAL A 352 5.04 17.82 -5.06
C VAL A 352 4.87 17.67 -6.58
N ARG A 353 4.08 16.68 -7.02
CA ARG A 353 3.82 16.46 -8.45
C ARG A 353 3.07 17.64 -9.06
N LYS A 354 2.01 18.11 -8.42
CA LYS A 354 1.22 19.25 -8.89
C LYS A 354 2.07 20.50 -9.06
N ILE A 355 2.90 20.83 -8.06
CA ILE A 355 3.83 21.96 -8.11
C ILE A 355 4.81 21.81 -9.26
N ARG A 356 5.43 20.62 -9.42
CA ARG A 356 6.38 20.36 -10.50
C ARG A 356 5.75 20.55 -11.87
N ARG A 357 4.52 20.08 -12.07
CA ARG A 357 3.78 20.30 -13.33
C ARG A 357 3.52 21.77 -13.60
N LEU A 358 3.06 22.51 -12.58
CA LEU A 358 2.81 23.95 -12.72
C LEU A 358 4.11 24.71 -13.04
N GLN A 359 5.22 24.34 -12.40
CA GLN A 359 6.55 24.91 -12.70
C GLN A 359 7.01 24.60 -14.11
N GLN A 360 6.85 23.36 -14.58
CA GLN A 360 7.18 22.97 -15.97
C GLN A 360 6.35 23.79 -16.96
N ARG A 361 5.04 23.89 -16.75
CA ARG A 361 4.15 24.72 -17.59
C ARG A 361 4.56 26.20 -17.58
N ASP A 362 4.88 26.76 -16.42
CA ASP A 362 5.31 28.17 -16.32
C ASP A 362 6.68 28.39 -17.02
N GLN A 363 7.60 27.43 -16.93
CA GLN A 363 8.89 27.48 -17.62
C GLN A 363 8.77 27.38 -19.14
N GLU A 364 7.88 26.50 -19.63
CA GLU A 364 7.57 26.36 -21.05
C GLU A 364 6.96 27.66 -21.61
N LEU A 365 5.93 28.20 -20.95
CA LEU A 365 5.32 29.47 -21.37
C LEU A 365 6.33 30.62 -21.38
N ALA A 366 7.20 30.69 -20.35
CA ALA A 366 8.25 31.69 -20.31
C ALA A 366 9.32 31.48 -21.40
N ALA A 367 9.54 30.26 -21.87
CA ALA A 367 10.43 29.97 -23.00
C ALA A 367 9.79 30.36 -24.33
N GLU A 368 8.50 30.05 -24.52
CA GLU A 368 7.70 30.47 -25.67
C GLU A 368 7.65 32.01 -25.80
N GLU A 369 7.40 32.74 -24.71
CA GLU A 369 7.43 34.22 -24.68
C GLU A 369 8.81 34.80 -25.06
N ARG A 370 9.90 34.08 -24.74
CA ARG A 370 11.26 34.49 -25.14
C ARG A 370 11.57 34.16 -26.59
N HIS A 371 10.92 33.14 -27.16
CA HIS A 371 11.12 32.66 -28.52
C HIS A 371 10.25 33.39 -29.56
N ASP A 372 9.28 34.19 -29.13
CA ASP A 372 8.45 35.05 -30.01
C ASP A 372 9.25 36.19 -30.70
N HIS A 373 10.58 36.24 -30.52
CA HIS A 373 11.48 37.19 -31.17
C HIS A 373 12.48 36.56 -32.15
N GLU A 374 12.48 35.24 -32.31
CA GLU A 374 13.26 34.53 -33.34
C GLU A 374 12.34 33.55 -34.08
N VAL A 375 11.92 33.96 -35.28
CA VAL A 375 11.32 33.07 -36.27
C VAL A 375 12.45 32.17 -36.77
N ILE A 376 12.57 30.99 -36.17
CA ILE A 376 13.40 29.91 -36.69
C ILE A 376 12.43 28.80 -37.09
N ASP A 377 12.40 28.51 -38.39
CA ASP A 377 11.81 27.30 -38.96
C ASP A 377 12.61 26.10 -38.42
N ASP A 378 12.15 25.50 -37.33
CA ASP A 378 12.66 24.21 -36.87
C ASP A 378 11.66 23.12 -37.28
N ASP A 379 11.85 22.63 -38.51
CA ASP A 379 11.51 21.26 -38.94
C ASP A 379 12.42 20.27 -38.17
N ASP A 380 12.24 20.16 -36.86
CA ASP A 380 12.88 19.12 -36.06
C ASP A 380 11.86 18.02 -35.75
N ASP A 381 11.90 17.00 -36.62
CA ASP A 381 11.45 15.64 -36.36
C ASP A 381 12.20 15.07 -35.13
N ASP A 382 11.70 15.34 -33.92
CA ASP A 382 12.09 14.60 -32.71
C ASP A 382 11.25 13.31 -32.61
N ASP A 383 11.61 12.36 -33.46
CA ASP A 383 11.26 10.94 -33.33
C ASP A 383 11.77 10.41 -31.98
N GLY A 384 10.91 10.47 -30.97
CA GLY A 384 11.10 9.73 -29.72
C GLY A 384 11.33 8.23 -30.03
N PRO A 385 12.20 7.54 -29.28
CA PRO A 385 12.70 6.23 -29.66
C PRO A 385 11.55 5.24 -29.91
N GLU A 386 11.51 4.75 -31.16
CA GLU A 386 10.75 3.61 -31.62
C GLU A 386 10.95 2.47 -30.61
N ILE A 387 9.90 2.17 -29.87
CA ILE A 387 9.86 1.03 -28.96
C ILE A 387 9.77 -0.22 -29.80
N ASP A 388 10.95 -0.67 -30.22
CA ASP A 388 11.17 -1.86 -31.00
C ASP A 388 10.35 -3.04 -30.48
N GLU A 389 9.72 -3.66 -31.45
CA GLU A 389 8.86 -4.82 -31.38
C GLU A 389 9.63 -6.00 -30.76
N LEU A 390 9.60 -6.14 -29.43
CA LEU A 390 10.09 -7.37 -28.81
C LEU A 390 9.10 -8.49 -29.10
N GLU A 391 9.38 -9.18 -30.21
CA GLU A 391 8.90 -10.50 -30.56
C GLU A 391 8.87 -11.40 -29.31
N ARG A 392 7.72 -12.04 -29.16
CA ARG A 392 7.59 -13.22 -28.31
C ARG A 392 8.44 -14.30 -28.96
N ASP A 393 9.42 -14.84 -28.25
CA ASP A 393 9.65 -16.28 -28.12
C ASP A 393 10.75 -16.58 -27.07
N ASP A 394 10.56 -17.70 -26.38
CA ASP A 394 11.52 -18.46 -25.54
C ASP A 394 11.89 -17.96 -24.12
N VAL A 395 10.91 -18.03 -23.21
CA VAL A 395 11.18 -18.26 -21.77
C VAL A 395 11.17 -19.76 -21.48
N VAL A 396 12.23 -20.49 -21.83
CA VAL A 396 12.56 -21.79 -21.19
C VAL A 396 14.08 -22.01 -21.10
N SER A 397 14.53 -22.26 -19.87
CA SER A 397 15.81 -22.87 -19.47
C SER A 397 17.07 -21.98 -19.41
N SER A 398 17.35 -21.49 -18.21
CA SER A 398 18.73 -21.36 -17.72
C SER A 398 18.78 -21.47 -16.19
N ILE A 399 18.44 -22.67 -15.68
CA ILE A 399 18.98 -23.14 -14.40
C ILE A 399 20.39 -23.64 -14.71
N ARG A 400 21.41 -22.90 -14.26
CA ARG A 400 22.82 -23.32 -14.37
C ARG A 400 23.10 -24.44 -13.36
N PRO A 401 23.66 -25.60 -13.77
CA PRO A 401 24.16 -26.59 -12.82
C PRO A 401 25.58 -26.22 -12.34
N VAL A 402 25.79 -26.28 -11.03
CA VAL A 402 27.10 -26.11 -10.38
C VAL A 402 27.96 -27.36 -10.66
N LYS A 403 29.06 -27.17 -11.40
CA LYS A 403 30.06 -28.22 -11.67
C LYS A 403 30.84 -28.54 -10.38
N ARG A 404 30.81 -29.82 -9.98
CA ARG A 404 31.76 -30.41 -9.04
C ARG A 404 33.06 -30.74 -9.80
N GLU A 405 34.19 -30.19 -9.36
CA GLU A 405 35.50 -30.67 -9.78
C GLU A 405 35.97 -31.77 -8.82
N ALA A 406 36.23 -32.94 -9.39
CA ALA A 406 37.07 -33.97 -8.81
C ALA A 406 38.07 -34.38 -9.89
N VAL A 407 39.36 -34.15 -9.66
CA VAL A 407 40.44 -34.89 -10.32
C VAL A 407 41.49 -35.24 -9.28
N SER A 408 41.66 -36.54 -9.12
CA SER A 408 42.66 -37.21 -8.32
C SER A 408 44.00 -37.31 -9.05
N SER A 409 45.08 -37.30 -8.25
CA SER A 409 46.36 -38.02 -8.39
C SER A 409 47.10 -38.06 -9.75
N SER A 410 48.39 -37.66 -9.75
CA SER A 410 49.51 -38.62 -9.66
C SER A 410 50.90 -37.97 -9.87
N ARG A 411 51.85 -38.38 -9.00
CA ARG A 411 53.34 -38.45 -9.14
C ARG A 411 54.17 -37.15 -9.12
N ARG A 412 54.88 -36.93 -8.00
CA ARG A 412 56.25 -37.45 -7.80
C ARG A 412 56.59 -37.55 -6.33
#